data_AF-E3S0K4-F1
#
_entry.id   AF-E3S0K4-F1
#
_cell.length_a   1.000
_cell.length_b   1.000
_cell.length_c   1.000
_cell.angle_alpha   90.00
_cell.angle_beta   90.00
_cell.angle_gamma   90.00
#
_symmetry.space_group_name_H-M   'P 1'
#
loop_
_entity.id
_entity.type
_entity.pdbx_description
1 polymer ?
#
loop_
_entity_poly.entity_id
_entity_poly.type
_entity_poly.pdbx_seq_one_letter_code
_entity_poly.pdbx_strand_id
1 'polypeptide(L)'
;MVLLIGCIWVLESPRWLIAQKRAPEGWAILRKLHADPNDPDEVAAHEEFYQMKKQIELELKNATGYLSIFQTPAYRKRVYISCFIHYAANATGVLVINNYSITMYKNLGLTGYLPLLMYCVYTLIGALGNLFSLLTIDKTGRRFALLTGLIGCMICVIVEAAMVGRLVKGSSNSLADQKVAIVAIMM
;
A
#
# COMPACT_ATOMS: atom_id res chain seq x y z
N MET A 1 20.26 -0.98 -7.67
CA MET A 1 21.17 -1.92 -8.36
C MET A 1 20.53 -3.31 -8.52
N VAL A 2 20.14 -3.99 -7.44
CA VAL A 2 19.44 -5.30 -7.51
C VAL A 2 18.13 -5.25 -8.33
N LEU A 3 17.33 -4.19 -8.17
CA LEU A 3 16.09 -4.00 -8.96
C LEU A 3 16.32 -3.86 -10.48
N LEU A 4 17.43 -3.25 -10.90
CA LEU A 4 17.77 -3.08 -12.32
C LEU A 4 18.16 -4.42 -12.97
N ILE A 5 18.86 -5.27 -12.23
CA ILE A 5 19.23 -6.62 -12.68
C ILE A 5 17.98 -7.51 -12.76
N GLY A 6 17.07 -7.40 -11.79
CA GLY A 6 15.79 -8.12 -11.79
C GLY A 6 14.87 -7.76 -12.95
N CYS A 7 14.89 -6.50 -13.43
CA CYS A 7 14.08 -6.08 -14.58
C CYS A 7 14.40 -6.82 -15.89
N ILE A 8 15.61 -7.37 -16.05
CA ILE A 8 15.99 -8.13 -17.26
C ILE A 8 15.24 -9.47 -17.32
N TRP A 9 14.84 -10.01 -16.16
CA TRP A 9 14.17 -11.30 -16.03
C TRP A 9 12.66 -11.19 -15.96
N VAL A 10 12.13 -9.99 -15.75
CA VAL A 10 10.68 -9.73 -15.71
C VAL A 10 10.16 -9.70 -17.14
N LEU A 11 9.30 -10.66 -17.47
CA LEU A 11 8.53 -10.64 -18.71
C LEU A 11 7.75 -9.32 -18.79
N GLU A 12 7.80 -8.68 -19.96
CA GLU A 12 7.04 -7.46 -20.19
C GLU A 12 5.54 -7.70 -19.99
N SER A 13 4.83 -6.69 -19.49
CA SER A 13 3.39 -6.81 -19.24
C SER A 13 2.65 -7.12 -20.55
N PRO A 14 1.83 -8.20 -20.62
CA PRO A 14 1.04 -8.54 -21.80
C PRO A 14 0.18 -7.38 -22.31
N ARG A 15 -0.36 -6.57 -21.39
CA ARG A 15 -1.15 -5.37 -21.70
C ARG A 15 -0.34 -4.33 -22.48
N TRP A 16 0.92 -4.12 -22.12
CA TRP A 16 1.80 -3.16 -22.79
C TRP A 16 2.15 -3.63 -24.21
N LEU A 17 2.44 -4.92 -24.39
CA LEU A 17 2.74 -5.50 -25.70
C LEU A 17 1.54 -5.38 -26.67
N ILE A 18 0.33 -5.63 -26.18
CA ILE A 18 -0.90 -5.45 -26.98
C ILE A 18 -1.09 -3.97 -27.37
N ALA A 19 -0.80 -3.03 -26.47
CA ALA A 19 -0.89 -1.60 -26.74
C ALA A 19 0.12 -1.12 -27.80
N GLN A 20 1.31 -1.73 -27.84
CA GLN A 20 2.35 -1.47 -28.85
C GLN A 20 2.12 -2.19 -30.18
N LYS A 21 0.91 -2.71 -30.43
CA LYS A 21 0.54 -3.52 -31.61
C LYS A 21 1.33 -4.83 -31.74
N ARG A 22 2.06 -5.28 -30.71
CA ARG A 22 2.72 -6.59 -30.61
C ARG A 22 1.81 -7.62 -29.94
N ALA A 23 0.58 -7.71 -30.45
CA ALA A 23 -0.45 -8.65 -29.97
C ALA A 23 -0.01 -10.13 -29.91
N PRO A 24 0.72 -10.70 -30.91
CA PRO A 24 1.10 -12.12 -30.85
C PRO A 24 2.12 -12.43 -29.74
N GLU A 25 2.99 -11.48 -29.42
CA GLU A 25 3.95 -11.64 -28.31
C GLU A 25 3.26 -11.50 -26.95
N GLY A 26 2.31 -10.57 -26.82
CA GLY A 26 1.47 -10.45 -25.64
C GLY A 26 0.64 -11.72 -25.38
N TRP A 27 0.15 -12.36 -26.44
CA TRP A 27 -0.56 -13.65 -26.36
C TRP A 27 0.36 -14.77 -25.86
N ALA A 28 1.58 -14.89 -26.39
CA ALA A 28 2.54 -15.90 -25.97
C ALA A 28 2.91 -15.79 -24.47
N ILE A 29 3.07 -14.57 -23.96
CA ILE A 29 3.34 -14.33 -22.53
C ILE A 29 2.09 -14.61 -21.68
N LEU A 30 0.90 -14.22 -22.15
CA LEU A 30 -0.34 -14.47 -21.42
C LEU A 30 -0.63 -15.97 -21.29
N ARG A 31 -0.43 -16.73 -22.38
CA ARG A 31 -0.53 -18.19 -22.39
C ARG A 31 0.45 -18.83 -21.40
N LYS A 32 1.68 -18.32 -21.32
CA LYS A 32 2.68 -18.82 -20.35
C LYS A 32 2.28 -18.51 -18.90
N LEU A 33 1.58 -17.41 -18.66
CA LEU A 33 1.12 -17.00 -17.33
C LEU A 33 -0.14 -17.74 -16.87
N HIS A 34 -1.06 -18.02 -17.80
CA HIS A 34 -2.31 -18.76 -17.61
C HIS A 34 -2.22 -20.24 -18.01
N ALA A 35 -1.01 -20.81 -18.08
CA ALA A 35 -0.82 -22.21 -18.42
C ALA A 35 -1.36 -23.08 -17.28
N ASP A 36 -2.63 -23.47 -17.37
CA ASP A 36 -3.31 -24.38 -16.45
C ASP A 36 -3.43 -25.78 -17.09
N PRO A 37 -2.96 -26.85 -16.42
CA PRO A 37 -3.16 -28.22 -16.87
C PRO A 37 -4.64 -28.64 -17.03
N ASN A 38 -5.59 -27.91 -16.43
CA ASN A 38 -7.02 -28.23 -16.44
C ASN A 38 -7.84 -27.43 -17.48
N ASP A 39 -7.24 -26.49 -18.21
CA ASP A 39 -7.92 -25.72 -19.29
C ASP A 39 -7.19 -25.94 -20.64
N PRO A 40 -7.43 -27.09 -21.30
CA PRO A 40 -6.77 -27.43 -22.57
C PRO A 40 -7.18 -26.50 -23.73
N ASP A 41 -8.30 -25.79 -23.61
CA ASP A 41 -8.83 -24.88 -24.63
C ASP A 41 -8.40 -23.42 -24.42
N GLU A 42 -7.65 -23.12 -23.34
CA GLU A 42 -7.16 -21.78 -22.98
C GLU A 42 -8.29 -20.72 -22.99
N VAL A 43 -9.49 -21.11 -22.58
CA VAL A 43 -10.70 -20.27 -22.73
C VAL A 43 -10.60 -19.03 -21.85
N ALA A 44 -10.16 -19.19 -20.60
CA ALA A 44 -9.98 -18.07 -19.68
C ALA A 44 -8.92 -17.08 -20.19
N ALA A 45 -7.81 -17.58 -20.73
CA ALA A 45 -6.76 -16.75 -21.30
C ALA A 45 -7.24 -15.96 -22.53
N HIS A 46 -8.04 -16.59 -23.41
CA HIS A 46 -8.65 -15.93 -24.57
C HIS A 46 -9.62 -14.82 -24.17
N GLU A 47 -10.47 -15.07 -23.17
CA GLU A 47 -11.40 -14.07 -22.66
C GLU A 47 -10.66 -12.86 -22.07
N GLU A 48 -9.62 -13.10 -21.26
CA GLU A 48 -8.80 -12.02 -20.71
C GLU A 48 -8.08 -11.23 -21.80
N PHE A 49 -7.51 -11.90 -22.79
CA PHE A 49 -6.86 -11.24 -23.93
C PHE A 49 -7.82 -10.36 -24.71
N TYR A 50 -9.05 -10.86 -24.95
CA TYR A 50 -10.09 -10.13 -25.63
C TYR A 50 -10.55 -8.91 -24.82
N GLN A 51 -10.73 -9.06 -23.50
CA GLN A 51 -11.06 -7.95 -22.62
C GLN A 51 -9.96 -6.87 -22.61
N MET A 52 -8.69 -7.28 -22.50
CA MET A 52 -7.54 -6.37 -22.56
C MET A 52 -7.49 -5.60 -23.89
N LYS A 53 -7.68 -6.29 -25.02
CA LYS A 53 -7.70 -5.66 -26.35
C LYS A 53 -8.84 -4.64 -26.48
N LYS A 54 -10.05 -4.99 -26.04
CA LYS A 54 -11.20 -4.07 -26.03
C LYS A 54 -10.95 -2.85 -25.14
N GLN A 55 -10.36 -3.05 -23.96
CA GLN A 55 -10.06 -1.96 -23.05
C GLN A 55 -9.02 -1.00 -23.65
N ILE A 56 -7.98 -1.52 -24.30
CA ILE A 56 -6.97 -0.71 -24.99
C ILE A 56 -7.59 0.07 -26.16
N GLU A 57 -8.50 -0.54 -26.92
CA GLU A 57 -9.21 0.14 -28.01
C GLU A 57 -10.10 1.29 -27.49
N LEU A 58 -10.77 1.08 -26.36
CA LEU A 58 -11.54 2.13 -25.67
C LEU A 58 -10.64 3.23 -25.10
N GLU A 59 -9.48 2.87 -24.55
CA GLU A 59 -8.48 3.81 -24.07
C GLU A 59 -7.95 4.66 -25.23
N LEU A 60 -7.64 4.07 -26.39
CA LEU A 60 -7.14 4.77 -27.59
C LEU A 60 -8.18 5.73 -28.21
N LYS A 61 -9.48 5.38 -28.14
CA LYS A 61 -10.58 6.22 -28.62
C LYS A 61 -10.87 7.41 -27.71
N ASN A 62 -10.56 7.29 -26.41
CA ASN A 62 -10.69 8.39 -25.46
C ASN A 62 -9.41 9.22 -25.47
N ALA A 63 -9.51 10.54 -25.31
CA ALA A 63 -8.31 11.39 -25.27
C ALA A 63 -7.39 10.94 -24.11
N THR A 64 -6.24 10.35 -24.41
CA THR A 64 -5.24 9.93 -23.43
C THR A 64 -4.21 11.02 -23.25
N GLY A 65 -4.48 11.98 -22.37
CA GLY A 65 -3.51 13.01 -22.00
C GLY A 65 -3.57 13.26 -20.50
N TYR A 66 -2.47 13.67 -19.88
CA TYR A 66 -2.45 14.06 -18.46
C TYR A 66 -3.51 15.13 -18.13
N LEU A 67 -3.88 15.95 -19.12
CA LEU A 67 -4.91 16.98 -19.02
C LEU A 67 -6.35 16.43 -19.18
N SER A 68 -6.56 15.32 -19.90
CA SER A 68 -7.91 14.76 -20.10
C SER A 68 -8.47 14.11 -18.83
N ILE A 69 -7.57 13.76 -17.90
CA ILE A 69 -7.91 13.33 -16.54
C ILE A 69 -8.76 14.38 -15.82
N PHE A 70 -8.49 15.67 -16.04
CA PHE A 70 -9.26 16.79 -15.45
C PHE A 70 -10.54 17.11 -16.23
N GLN A 71 -10.66 16.68 -17.49
CA GLN A 71 -11.82 16.97 -18.32
C GLN A 71 -12.95 15.96 -18.06
N THR A 72 -12.62 14.69 -17.86
CA THR A 72 -13.64 13.65 -17.63
C THR A 72 -14.07 13.60 -16.15
N PRO A 73 -15.37 13.74 -15.83
CA PRO A 73 -15.87 13.71 -14.43
C PRO A 73 -15.58 12.39 -13.72
N ALA A 74 -15.63 11.26 -14.43
CA ALA A 74 -15.32 9.94 -13.87
C ALA A 74 -13.84 9.81 -13.45
N TYR A 75 -12.91 10.31 -14.26
CA TYR A 75 -11.47 10.28 -13.94
C TYR A 75 -11.12 11.23 -12.79
N ARG A 76 -11.69 12.44 -12.76
CA ARG A 76 -11.54 13.37 -11.64
C ARG A 76 -11.86 12.75 -10.29
N LYS A 77 -13.02 12.10 -10.17
CA LYS A 77 -13.44 11.46 -8.90
C LYS A 77 -12.45 10.38 -8.45
N ARG A 78 -11.93 9.58 -9.39
CA ARG A 78 -10.92 8.55 -9.09
C ARG A 78 -9.61 9.17 -8.60
N VAL A 79 -9.15 10.24 -9.26
CA VAL A 79 -7.94 10.96 -8.85
C VAL A 79 -8.09 11.55 -7.46
N TYR A 80 -9.17 12.28 -7.18
CA TYR A 80 -9.39 12.87 -5.86
C TYR A 80 -9.40 11.82 -4.75
N ILE A 81 -10.08 10.69 -4.95
CA ILE A 81 -10.09 9.60 -3.98
C ILE A 81 -8.69 9.02 -3.80
N SER A 82 -7.94 8.78 -4.87
CA SER A 82 -6.58 8.24 -4.78
C SER A 82 -5.61 9.20 -4.08
N CYS A 83 -5.66 10.50 -4.40
CA CYS A 83 -4.86 11.52 -3.73
C CYS A 83 -5.23 11.64 -2.26
N PHE A 84 -6.52 11.59 -1.93
CA PHE A 84 -6.99 11.65 -0.56
C PHE A 84 -6.54 10.43 0.26
N ILE A 85 -6.63 9.23 -0.30
CA ILE A 85 -6.15 8.01 0.36
C ILE A 85 -4.64 8.09 0.57
N HIS A 86 -3.88 8.53 -0.42
CA HIS A 86 -2.43 8.67 -0.31
C HIS A 86 -2.04 9.73 0.73
N TYR A 87 -2.74 10.86 0.73
CA TYR A 87 -2.58 11.90 1.73
C TYR A 87 -2.89 11.36 3.14
N ALA A 88 -4.03 10.69 3.32
CA ALA A 88 -4.42 10.12 4.60
C ALA A 88 -3.41 9.08 5.10
N ALA A 89 -2.85 8.26 4.21
CA ALA A 89 -1.83 7.27 4.54
C ALA A 89 -0.49 7.89 4.98
N ASN A 90 -0.13 9.08 4.46
CA ASN A 90 1.08 9.79 4.89
C ASN A 90 0.82 10.69 6.11
N ALA A 91 -0.40 11.21 6.26
CA ALA A 91 -0.80 12.08 7.37
C ALA A 91 -0.76 11.39 8.74
N THR A 92 -0.77 10.05 8.78
CA THR A 92 -0.54 9.27 10.01
C THR A 92 0.89 9.42 10.56
N GLY A 93 1.82 10.06 9.82
CA GLY A 93 3.17 10.29 10.31
C GLY A 93 4.04 9.03 10.35
N VAL A 94 3.66 7.97 9.62
CA VAL A 94 4.38 6.68 9.63
C VAL A 94 5.87 6.84 9.30
N LEU A 95 6.23 7.79 8.43
CA LEU A 95 7.62 8.10 8.08
C LEU A 95 8.39 8.71 9.26
N VAL A 96 7.73 9.51 10.08
CA VAL A 96 8.33 10.11 11.28
C VAL A 96 8.61 9.01 12.30
N ILE A 97 7.64 8.13 12.56
CA ILE A 97 7.83 6.98 13.45
C ILE A 97 8.96 6.08 12.92
N ASN A 98 8.97 5.76 11.63
CA ASN A 98 10.00 4.88 11.07
C ASN A 98 11.42 5.46 11.18
N ASN A 99 11.60 6.77 10.90
CA ASN A 99 12.92 7.41 10.93
C ASN A 99 13.37 7.84 12.33
N TYR A 100 12.44 8.23 13.22
CA TYR A 100 12.75 8.83 14.51
C TYR A 100 12.38 7.97 15.72
N SER A 101 11.79 6.78 15.53
CA SER A 101 11.44 5.84 16.62
C SER A 101 12.59 5.58 17.58
N ILE A 102 13.79 5.29 17.06
CA ILE A 102 14.99 5.04 17.90
C ILE A 102 15.34 6.27 18.74
N THR A 103 15.28 7.47 18.15
CA THR A 103 15.57 8.73 18.85
C THR A 103 14.49 9.05 19.87
N MET A 104 13.21 8.82 19.56
CA MET A 104 12.11 8.96 20.52
C MET A 104 12.29 8.02 21.71
N TYR A 105 12.55 6.73 21.48
CA TYR A 105 12.81 5.78 22.56
C TYR A 105 14.03 6.15 23.41
N LYS A 106 15.08 6.71 22.81
CA LYS A 106 16.23 7.26 23.56
C LYS A 106 15.86 8.46 24.42
N ASN A 107 15.05 9.39 23.92
CA ASN A 107 14.56 10.54 24.68
C ASN A 107 13.68 10.12 25.87
N LEU A 108 13.02 8.97 25.79
CA LEU A 108 12.31 8.37 26.90
C LEU A 108 13.23 7.82 28.00
N GLY A 109 14.56 7.76 27.80
CA GLY A 109 15.50 7.21 28.78
C GLY A 109 15.83 5.73 28.60
N LEU A 110 15.41 5.11 27.50
CA LEU A 110 15.85 3.75 27.13
C LEU A 110 17.28 3.82 26.60
N THR A 111 18.22 3.19 27.32
CA THR A 111 19.64 3.16 26.97
C THR A 111 20.05 1.80 26.40
N GLY A 112 21.15 1.78 25.63
CA GLY A 112 21.72 0.55 25.08
C GLY A 112 20.94 -0.02 23.88
N TYR A 113 20.68 -1.33 23.91
CA TYR A 113 20.10 -2.10 22.80
C TYR A 113 18.55 -2.10 22.78
N LEU A 114 17.91 -1.67 23.87
CA LEU A 114 16.45 -1.70 23.98
C LEU A 114 15.70 -0.88 22.91
N PRO A 115 16.11 0.37 22.55
CA PRO A 115 15.45 1.15 21.50
C PRO A 115 15.41 0.44 20.14
N LEU A 116 16.49 -0.27 19.80
CA LEU A 116 16.58 -1.02 18.55
C LEU A 116 15.67 -2.26 18.60
N LEU A 117 15.66 -2.96 19.73
CA LEU A 117 14.78 -4.12 19.92
C LEU A 117 13.30 -3.75 19.84
N MET A 118 12.90 -2.61 20.41
CA MET A 118 11.53 -2.10 20.30
C MET A 118 11.15 -1.75 18.86
N TYR A 119 12.07 -1.16 18.09
CA TYR A 119 11.87 -0.91 16.67
C TYR A 119 11.75 -2.21 15.85
N CYS A 120 12.55 -3.24 16.16
CA CYS A 120 12.43 -4.56 15.53
C CYS A 120 11.07 -5.22 15.84
N VAL A 121 10.57 -5.12 17.07
CA VAL A 121 9.25 -5.63 17.44
C VAL A 121 8.14 -4.86 16.70
N TYR A 122 8.23 -3.53 16.65
CA TYR A 122 7.29 -2.69 15.90
C TYR A 122 7.19 -3.10 14.42
N THR A 123 8.35 -3.23 13.76
CA THR A 123 8.40 -3.64 12.34
C THR A 123 7.89 -5.06 12.11
N LEU A 124 8.12 -5.98 13.05
CA LEU A 124 7.60 -7.34 12.99
C LEU A 124 6.07 -7.38 13.11
N ILE A 125 5.51 -6.63 14.06
CA ILE A 125 4.05 -6.50 14.22
C ILE A 125 3.42 -5.92 12.95
N GLY A 126 4.03 -4.86 12.38
CA GLY A 126 3.60 -4.28 11.12
C GLY A 126 3.64 -5.28 9.96
N ALA A 127 4.69 -6.10 9.87
CA ALA A 127 4.81 -7.13 8.84
C ALA A 127 3.74 -8.22 8.97
N LEU A 128 3.46 -8.69 10.19
CA LEU A 128 2.39 -9.64 10.47
C LEU A 128 1.00 -9.06 10.16
N GLY A 129 0.77 -7.79 10.52
CA GLY A 129 -0.46 -7.08 10.19
C GLY A 129 -0.67 -6.94 8.69
N ASN A 130 0.40 -6.67 7.93
CA ASN A 130 0.34 -6.60 6.48
C ASN A 130 0.03 -7.98 5.85
N LEU A 131 0.65 -9.05 6.37
CA LEU A 131 0.35 -10.42 5.93
C LEU A 131 -1.13 -10.78 6.18
N PHE A 132 -1.66 -10.42 7.36
CA PHE A 132 -3.07 -10.63 7.66
C PHE A 132 -3.98 -9.81 6.74
N SER A 133 -3.59 -8.57 6.43
CA SER A 133 -4.32 -7.71 5.50
C SER A 133 -4.38 -8.33 4.10
N LEU A 134 -3.27 -8.90 3.63
CA LEU A 134 -3.19 -9.59 2.33
C LEU A 134 -4.17 -10.76 2.24
N LEU A 135 -4.29 -11.58 3.30
CA LEU A 135 -5.21 -12.73 3.31
C LEU A 135 -6.68 -12.31 3.44
N THR A 136 -6.94 -11.15 4.03
CA THR A 136 -8.29 -10.68 4.35
C THR A 136 -8.89 -9.83 3.24
N ILE A 137 -8.06 -9.09 2.49
CA ILE A 137 -8.54 -8.14 1.47
C ILE A 137 -9.32 -8.78 0.34
N ASP A 138 -8.96 -10.02 -0.04
CA ASP A 138 -9.65 -10.77 -1.09
C ASP A 138 -11.03 -11.25 -0.64
N LYS A 139 -11.26 -11.44 0.67
CA LYS A 139 -12.53 -11.92 1.22
C LYS A 139 -13.50 -10.81 1.60
N THR A 140 -13.00 -9.70 2.15
CA THR A 140 -13.86 -8.65 2.75
C THR A 140 -14.26 -7.56 1.74
N GLY A 141 -13.67 -7.58 0.54
CA GLY A 141 -13.93 -6.60 -0.51
C GLY A 141 -13.18 -5.28 -0.29
N ARG A 142 -12.65 -4.72 -1.38
CA ARG A 142 -11.70 -3.58 -1.36
C ARG A 142 -12.23 -2.32 -0.68
N ARG A 143 -13.53 -2.01 -0.82
CA ARG A 143 -14.11 -0.77 -0.26
C ARG A 143 -14.27 -0.84 1.26
N PHE A 144 -14.70 -1.98 1.79
CA PHE A 144 -14.91 -2.14 3.22
C PHE A 144 -13.57 -2.19 3.97
N ALA A 145 -12.57 -2.91 3.40
CA ALA A 145 -11.22 -2.95 3.93
C ALA A 145 -10.58 -1.53 4.02
N LEU A 146 -10.74 -0.71 2.97
CA LEU A 146 -10.22 0.66 2.97
C LEU A 146 -10.91 1.56 4.00
N LEU A 147 -12.24 1.49 4.12
CA LEU A 147 -12.98 2.35 5.05
C LEU A 147 -12.72 1.96 6.51
N THR A 148 -12.71 0.65 6.82
CA THR A 148 -12.42 0.16 8.17
C THR A 148 -10.98 0.46 8.58
N GLY A 149 -10.03 0.31 7.66
CA GLY A 149 -8.63 0.72 7.89
C GLY A 149 -8.48 2.22 8.16
N LEU A 150 -9.17 3.07 7.39
CA LEU A 150 -9.12 4.52 7.57
C LEU A 150 -9.70 4.94 8.93
N ILE A 151 -10.82 4.35 9.35
CA ILE A 151 -11.44 4.60 10.66
C ILE A 151 -10.51 4.11 11.78
N GLY A 152 -9.92 2.93 11.63
CA GLY A 152 -8.94 2.40 12.60
C GLY A 152 -7.73 3.32 12.76
N CYS A 153 -7.14 3.77 11.64
CA CYS A 153 -6.03 4.72 11.66
C CYS A 153 -6.43 6.05 12.30
N MET A 154 -7.62 6.57 11.99
CA MET A 154 -8.12 7.81 12.58
C MET A 154 -8.22 7.71 14.11
N ILE A 155 -8.74 6.60 14.64
CA ILE A 155 -8.83 6.37 16.09
C ILE A 155 -7.43 6.29 16.70
N CYS A 156 -6.50 5.55 16.08
CA CYS A 156 -5.14 5.40 16.59
C CYS A 156 -4.41 6.74 16.67
N VAL A 157 -4.50 7.57 15.63
CA VAL A 157 -3.88 8.92 15.60
C VAL A 157 -4.52 9.86 16.63
N ILE A 158 -5.84 9.80 16.84
CA ILE A 158 -6.51 10.59 17.89
C ILE A 158 -6.01 10.18 19.28
N VAL A 159 -5.88 8.87 19.51
CA VAL A 159 -5.37 8.32 20.78
C VAL A 159 -3.91 8.72 20.99
N GLU A 160 -3.06 8.60 19.96
CA GLU A 160 -1.66 9.05 19.99
C GLU A 160 -1.55 10.54 20.33
N ALA A 161 -2.30 11.39 19.62
CA ALA A 161 -2.32 12.83 19.87
C ALA A 161 -2.78 13.18 21.30
N ALA A 162 -3.78 12.48 21.82
CA ALA A 162 -4.26 12.64 23.19
C ALA A 162 -3.19 12.21 24.22
N MET A 163 -2.43 11.16 23.95
CA MET A 163 -1.35 10.68 24.82
C MET A 163 -0.18 11.65 24.82
N VAL A 164 0.29 12.11 23.65
CA VAL A 164 1.36 13.11 23.53
C VAL A 164 0.96 14.42 24.22
N GLY A 165 -0.30 14.85 24.10
CA GLY A 165 -0.81 16.04 24.79
C GLY A 165 -0.79 15.95 26.32
N ARG A 166 -0.93 14.74 26.89
CA ARG A 166 -0.83 14.52 28.35
C ARG A 166 0.61 14.55 28.84
N LEU A 167 1.54 13.99 28.07
CA LEU A 167 2.98 13.97 28.36
C LEU A 167 3.59 15.38 28.42
N VAL A 168 3.13 16.30 27.56
CA VAL A 168 3.63 17.69 27.55
C VAL A 168 3.09 18.53 28.72
N LYS A 169 1.90 18.21 29.25
CA LYS A 169 1.29 18.92 30.39
C LYS A 169 1.69 18.33 31.75
N GLY A 170 2.05 17.06 31.83
CA GLY A 170 2.45 16.39 33.07
C GLY A 170 3.97 16.24 33.17
N SER A 171 4.65 17.21 33.79
CA SER A 171 6.03 17.03 34.25
C SER A 171 6.03 16.09 35.47
N SER A 172 5.87 14.79 35.24
CA SER A 172 6.14 13.79 36.26
C SER A 172 6.81 12.58 35.62
N ASN A 173 8.02 12.28 36.07
CA ASN A 173 8.87 11.16 35.66
C ASN A 173 8.28 9.81 36.14
N SER A 174 7.02 9.53 35.84
CA SER A 174 6.39 8.26 36.19
C SER A 174 6.64 7.24 35.09
N LEU A 175 7.09 6.03 35.49
CA LEU A 175 7.22 4.86 34.61
C LEU A 175 5.92 4.58 33.82
N ALA A 176 4.77 5.03 34.33
CA ALA A 176 3.49 4.91 33.64
C ALA A 176 3.43 5.77 32.38
N ASP A 177 3.87 7.03 32.43
CA ASP A 177 3.84 7.95 31.28
C ASP A 177 4.83 7.52 30.18
N GLN A 178 5.98 6.97 30.59
CA GLN A 178 6.96 6.39 29.68
C GLN A 178 6.43 5.13 28.99
N LYS A 179 5.71 4.25 29.70
CA LYS A 179 5.02 3.08 29.11
C LYS A 179 3.90 3.48 28.16
N VAL A 180 3.14 4.51 28.52
CA VAL A 180 2.05 5.06 27.71
C VAL A 180 2.59 5.66 26.40
N ALA A 181 3.71 6.38 26.44
CA ALA A 181 4.39 6.85 25.23
C ALA A 181 4.94 5.72 24.36
N ILE A 182 5.51 4.66 24.95
CA ILE A 182 5.99 3.50 24.17
C ILE A 182 4.82 2.82 23.44
N VAL A 183 3.68 2.64 24.13
CA VAL A 183 2.46 2.09 23.52
C VAL A 183 1.89 3.01 22.44
N ALA A 184 1.94 4.33 22.63
CA ALA A 184 1.53 5.30 21.62
C ALA A 184 2.37 5.23 20.34
N ILE A 185 3.69 5.07 20.46
CA ILE A 185 4.62 4.96 19.32
C ILE A 185 4.48 3.59 18.63
N MET A 186 4.00 2.57 19.35
CA MET A 186 3.82 1.20 18.83
C MET A 186 2.45 0.96 18.17
N MET A 187 1.46 1.82 18.41
CA MET A 187 0.13 1.77 17.76
C MET A 187 0.18 2.32 16.34
#